data_AF-A0A660S8Z8-F1
#
_entry.id   AF-A0A660S8Z8-F1
#
_cell.length_a   1.000
_cell.length_b   1.000
_cell.length_c   1.000
_cell.angle_alpha   90.00
_cell.angle_beta   90.00
_cell.angle_gamma   90.00
#
_symmetry.space_group_name_H-M   'P 1'
#
loop_
_entity.id
_entity.type
_entity.pdbx_description
1 polymer ?
#
loop_
_entity_poly.entity_id
_entity_poly.type
_entity_poly.pdbx_seq_one_letter_code
_entity_poly.pdbx_strand_id
1 'polypeptide(L)'
;MLISRFRDFQKICIEKADDIIRLSNVSWNNIDFSQNEPEIIRQYLINRNVGIDFLNQALASTLSMGGFRVKFGSVFIHQRPRITRISGDQCEIGDMLVIFSFFDQSKHPLINRAFIVQAKKEFRIDNRCQKELYENDDEFDFPRNLYINSICCNLSSRRYWPRYWKNRVSGLKYLILANRPIIRFLPWDISVQAPWSIVFLWTLLGNSGLRFSRYPYTCKNWSAIIWDLVTVTGLALARGQKRGSRINYLVEIINQFNAFDNLRDYTRILDRNEGGLPIMLIMVQDKS
;
A
#
# COMPACT_ATOMS: atom_id res chain seq x y z
N MET A 1 15.29 13.87 18.33
CA MET A 1 15.15 12.50 18.87
C MET A 1 14.45 11.55 17.89
N LEU A 2 13.22 11.83 17.42
CA LEU A 2 12.42 10.93 16.55
C LEU A 2 13.06 10.55 15.20
N ILE A 3 13.72 11.48 14.51
CA ILE A 3 14.46 11.19 13.26
C ILE A 3 15.64 10.24 13.52
N SER A 4 16.20 10.26 14.73
CA SER A 4 17.31 9.37 15.10
C SER A 4 16.88 7.92 15.17
N ARG A 5 15.70 7.63 15.75
CA ARG A 5 15.19 6.27 15.89
C ARG A 5 14.85 5.62 14.56
N PHE A 6 14.26 6.38 13.62
CA PHE A 6 14.07 5.84 12.27
C PHE A 6 15.41 5.55 11.57
N ARG A 7 16.45 6.37 11.79
CA ARG A 7 17.80 6.08 11.29
C ARG A 7 18.38 4.80 11.89
N ASP A 8 18.13 4.52 13.16
CA ASP A 8 18.56 3.27 13.79
C ASP A 8 17.83 2.07 13.17
N PHE A 9 16.54 2.19 12.87
CA PHE A 9 15.81 1.18 12.11
C PHE A 9 16.36 1.01 10.68
N GLN A 10 16.73 2.10 10.00
CA GLN A 10 17.36 2.05 8.69
C GLN A 10 18.69 1.29 8.74
N LYS A 11 19.51 1.47 9.79
CA LYS A 11 20.76 0.71 9.98
C LYS A 11 20.49 -0.79 10.07
N ILE A 12 19.50 -1.21 10.87
CA ILE A 12 19.07 -2.62 10.93
C ILE A 12 18.67 -3.13 9.54
N CYS A 13 17.92 -2.34 8.77
CA CYS A 13 17.53 -2.72 7.41
C CYS A 13 18.73 -2.87 6.46
N ILE A 14 19.76 -2.03 6.60
CA ILE A 14 21.00 -2.13 5.81
C ILE A 14 21.80 -3.37 6.22
N GLU A 15 21.96 -3.61 7.53
CA GLU A 15 22.62 -4.80 8.07
C GLU A 15 21.92 -6.10 7.67
N LYS A 16 20.59 -6.06 7.50
CA LYS A 16 19.74 -7.18 7.09
C LYS A 16 19.33 -7.13 5.61
N ALA A 17 20.02 -6.34 4.79
CA ALA A 17 19.62 -6.12 3.40
C ALA A 17 19.51 -7.42 2.60
N ASP A 18 20.47 -8.34 2.74
CA ASP A 18 20.47 -9.63 2.03
C ASP A 18 19.27 -10.51 2.44
N ASP A 19 18.96 -10.56 3.73
CA ASP A 19 17.78 -11.28 4.25
C ASP A 19 16.48 -10.65 3.75
N ILE A 20 16.37 -9.32 3.78
CA ILE A 20 15.18 -8.61 3.25
C ILE A 20 15.00 -8.94 1.77
N ILE A 21 16.07 -8.84 0.97
CA ILE A 21 16.01 -9.08 -0.48
C ILE A 21 15.63 -10.53 -0.78
N ARG A 22 16.29 -11.48 -0.11
CA ARG A 22 16.05 -12.92 -0.29
C ARG A 22 14.64 -13.29 0.14
N LEU A 23 14.23 -12.94 1.37
CA LEU A 23 12.93 -13.32 1.92
C LEU A 23 11.77 -12.60 1.21
N SER A 24 11.95 -11.36 0.77
CA SER A 24 10.96 -10.67 -0.05
C SER A 24 10.82 -11.25 -1.46
N ASN A 25 11.83 -11.95 -1.99
CA ASN A 25 11.67 -12.70 -3.23
C ASN A 25 10.95 -14.02 -2.98
N VAL A 26 11.33 -14.73 -1.91
CA VAL A 26 10.70 -16.01 -1.53
C VAL A 26 9.22 -15.83 -1.17
N SER A 27 8.80 -14.66 -0.68
CA SER A 27 7.39 -14.39 -0.41
C SER A 27 6.50 -14.49 -1.66
N TRP A 28 7.04 -14.46 -2.88
CA TRP A 28 6.27 -14.67 -4.10
C TRP A 28 6.30 -16.12 -4.60
N ASN A 29 7.06 -17.00 -3.97
CA ASN A 29 7.11 -18.42 -4.36
C ASN A 29 5.75 -19.08 -4.11
N ASN A 30 5.41 -20.07 -4.93
CA ASN A 30 4.16 -20.84 -4.85
C ASN A 30 2.87 -20.03 -5.11
N ILE A 31 2.98 -18.81 -5.62
CA ILE A 31 1.84 -18.07 -6.16
C ILE A 31 1.63 -18.46 -7.62
N ASP A 32 0.39 -18.75 -7.99
CA ASP A 32 0.04 -19.18 -9.34
C ASP A 32 -0.05 -17.98 -10.30
N PHE A 33 1.05 -17.68 -11.01
CA PHE A 33 1.14 -16.62 -12.03
C PHE A 33 0.32 -16.91 -13.30
N SER A 34 -0.27 -18.10 -13.45
CA SER A 34 -1.18 -18.38 -14.56
C SER A 34 -2.54 -17.69 -14.40
N GLN A 35 -2.92 -17.35 -13.15
CA GLN A 35 -4.17 -16.64 -12.83
C GLN A 35 -4.18 -15.20 -13.38
N ASN A 36 -5.32 -14.52 -13.26
CA ASN A 36 -5.43 -13.09 -13.57
C ASN A 36 -4.75 -12.22 -12.49
N GLU A 37 -4.41 -10.97 -12.80
CA GLU A 37 -3.75 -10.06 -11.86
C GLU A 37 -4.47 -9.94 -10.50
N PRO A 38 -5.81 -9.78 -10.43
CA PRO A 38 -6.51 -9.72 -9.14
C PRO A 38 -6.28 -10.95 -8.28
N GLU A 39 -6.32 -12.13 -8.87
CA GLU A 39 -6.14 -13.39 -8.16
C GLU A 39 -4.70 -13.56 -7.68
N ILE A 40 -3.70 -13.18 -8.48
CA ILE A 40 -2.29 -13.19 -8.06
C ILE A 40 -2.09 -12.27 -6.84
N ILE A 41 -2.62 -11.04 -6.89
CA ILE A 41 -2.56 -10.10 -5.77
C ILE A 41 -3.29 -10.65 -4.54
N ARG A 42 -4.47 -11.27 -4.75
CA ARG A 42 -5.21 -11.92 -3.67
C ARG A 42 -4.35 -12.98 -2.99
N GLN A 43 -3.74 -13.90 -3.74
CA GLN A 43 -2.90 -14.94 -3.18
C GLN A 43 -1.74 -14.35 -2.37
N TYR A 44 -1.07 -13.32 -2.88
CA TYR A 44 0.01 -12.64 -2.14
C TYR A 44 -0.47 -12.03 -0.82
N LEU A 45 -1.68 -11.46 -0.79
CA LEU A 45 -2.18 -10.78 0.39
C LEU A 45 -2.76 -11.71 1.45
N ILE A 46 -3.41 -12.82 1.07
CA ILE A 46 -4.23 -13.59 2.02
C ILE A 46 -3.96 -15.10 2.08
N ASN A 47 -3.12 -15.68 1.22
CA ASN A 47 -2.82 -17.12 1.31
C ASN A 47 -1.78 -17.42 2.40
N ARG A 48 -1.84 -18.65 2.92
CA ARG A 48 -0.85 -19.16 3.87
C ARG A 48 0.50 -19.43 3.21
N ASN A 49 1.56 -19.31 3.98
CA ASN A 49 2.96 -19.64 3.64
C ASN A 49 3.53 -18.87 2.43
N VAL A 50 2.82 -17.85 1.95
CA VAL A 50 3.25 -16.96 0.86
C VAL A 50 2.98 -15.51 1.27
N GLY A 51 3.51 -14.58 0.48
CA GLY A 51 3.31 -13.15 0.58
C GLY A 51 3.35 -12.63 2.02
N ILE A 52 2.24 -12.06 2.48
CA ILE A 52 2.14 -11.42 3.79
C ILE A 52 2.34 -12.41 4.95
N ASP A 53 1.84 -13.62 4.81
CA ASP A 53 2.01 -14.66 5.83
C ASP A 53 3.48 -15.05 5.97
N PHE A 54 4.12 -15.36 4.83
CA PHE A 54 5.54 -15.68 4.79
C PHE A 54 6.40 -14.54 5.36
N LEU A 55 6.11 -13.28 5.01
CA LEU A 55 6.85 -12.12 5.51
C LEU A 55 6.72 -11.98 7.03
N ASN A 56 5.55 -12.25 7.61
CA ASN A 56 5.40 -12.24 9.07
C ASN A 56 6.19 -13.36 9.74
N GLN A 57 6.14 -14.59 9.20
CA GLN A 57 6.83 -15.74 9.78
C GLN A 57 8.35 -15.64 9.67
N ALA A 58 8.86 -15.20 8.51
CA ALA A 58 10.29 -15.31 8.18
C ALA A 58 11.07 -14.00 8.31
N LEU A 59 10.46 -12.83 8.05
CA LEU A 59 11.19 -11.56 8.00
C LEU A 59 10.87 -10.64 9.18
N ALA A 60 9.63 -10.64 9.67
CA ALA A 60 9.23 -9.67 10.68
C ALA A 60 9.97 -9.87 12.02
N SER A 61 10.27 -11.12 12.39
CA SER A 61 11.12 -11.45 13.55
C SER A 61 12.55 -10.95 13.36
N THR A 62 13.15 -11.16 12.18
CA THR A 62 14.51 -10.69 11.82
C THR A 62 14.64 -9.17 11.95
N LEU A 63 13.60 -8.41 11.63
CA LEU A 63 13.61 -6.94 11.71
C LEU A 63 13.12 -6.41 13.06
N SER A 64 12.49 -7.23 13.90
CA SER A 64 11.97 -6.85 15.22
C SER A 64 13.06 -6.89 16.30
N MET A 65 14.09 -6.07 16.13
CA MET A 65 15.23 -5.95 17.04
C MET A 65 15.55 -4.49 17.35
N GLY A 66 16.46 -4.22 18.29
CA GLY A 66 16.89 -2.84 18.61
C GLY A 66 15.78 -1.94 19.18
N GLY A 67 14.79 -2.54 19.85
CA GLY A 67 13.60 -1.84 20.35
C GLY A 67 12.49 -1.67 19.31
N PHE A 68 12.64 -2.19 18.09
CA PHE A 68 11.58 -2.13 17.08
C PHE A 68 10.70 -3.37 17.07
N ARG A 69 9.47 -3.21 16.60
CA ARG A 69 8.55 -4.29 16.25
C ARG A 69 8.04 -4.04 14.85
N VAL A 70 8.36 -4.95 13.94
CA VAL A 70 7.91 -4.92 12.55
C VAL A 70 6.74 -5.89 12.40
N LYS A 71 5.73 -5.54 11.62
CA LYS A 71 4.61 -6.40 11.26
C LYS A 71 4.20 -6.15 9.82
N PHE A 72 3.69 -7.18 9.16
CA PHE A 72 3.05 -7.06 7.86
C PHE A 72 1.56 -7.36 8.00
N GLY A 73 0.72 -6.62 7.29
CA GLY A 73 -0.73 -6.83 7.31
C GLY A 73 -1.32 -6.66 5.94
N SER A 74 -2.53 -7.17 5.74
CA SER A 74 -3.25 -6.99 4.49
C SER A 74 -4.75 -6.87 4.66
N VAL A 75 -5.33 -6.14 3.71
CA VAL A 75 -6.77 -6.11 3.50
C VAL A 75 -7.03 -6.36 2.03
N PHE A 76 -7.74 -7.44 1.71
CA PHE A 76 -8.15 -7.72 0.35
C PHE A 76 -9.60 -7.28 0.14
N ILE A 77 -9.81 -6.51 -0.92
CA ILE A 77 -11.12 -5.97 -1.31
C ILE A 77 -11.42 -6.49 -2.71
N HIS A 78 -12.57 -7.14 -2.88
CA HIS A 78 -12.91 -7.78 -4.16
C HIS A 78 -13.18 -6.77 -5.29
N GLN A 79 -13.73 -5.60 -5.00
CA GLN A 79 -14.03 -4.57 -6.00
C GLN A 79 -12.99 -3.46 -6.02
N ARG A 80 -12.33 -3.30 -7.17
CA ARG A 80 -11.38 -2.22 -7.41
C ARG A 80 -12.11 -0.93 -7.75
N PRO A 81 -11.71 0.22 -7.20
CA PRO A 81 -12.38 1.46 -7.48
C PRO A 81 -12.03 1.91 -8.91
N ARG A 82 -13.08 2.06 -9.72
CA ARG A 82 -12.99 2.71 -11.02
C ARG A 82 -13.14 4.21 -10.84
N ILE A 83 -12.20 4.96 -11.37
CA ILE A 83 -12.21 6.43 -11.39
C ILE A 83 -12.71 6.90 -12.74
N THR A 84 -13.11 8.16 -12.81
CA THR A 84 -13.42 8.83 -14.09
C THR A 84 -12.30 9.83 -14.38
N ARG A 85 -11.63 9.68 -15.51
CA ARG A 85 -10.63 10.63 -16.02
C ARG A 85 -11.32 11.92 -16.45
N ILE A 86 -10.54 12.99 -16.64
CA ILE A 86 -11.09 14.26 -17.13
C ILE A 86 -11.68 14.12 -18.54
N SER A 87 -11.16 13.19 -19.35
CA SER A 87 -11.72 12.84 -20.65
C SER A 87 -13.11 12.17 -20.58
N GLY A 88 -13.55 11.74 -19.40
CA GLY A 88 -14.77 10.95 -19.20
C GLY A 88 -14.54 9.43 -19.22
N ASP A 89 -13.36 8.96 -19.64
CA ASP A 89 -13.03 7.54 -19.64
C ASP A 89 -12.94 6.97 -18.21
N GLN A 90 -13.32 5.70 -18.05
CA GLN A 90 -13.27 5.04 -16.74
C GLN A 90 -12.29 3.86 -16.71
N CYS A 91 -11.33 3.92 -15.79
CA CYS A 91 -10.39 2.82 -15.51
C CYS A 91 -10.19 2.63 -14.02
N GLU A 92 -9.60 1.50 -13.65
CA GLU A 92 -9.19 1.22 -12.28
C GLU A 92 -8.04 2.14 -11.86
N ILE A 93 -8.03 2.58 -10.60
CA ILE A 93 -6.94 3.40 -10.06
C ILE A 93 -5.64 2.61 -9.83
N GLY A 94 -5.73 1.28 -9.73
CA GLY A 94 -4.64 0.38 -9.37
C GLY A 94 -5.16 -0.99 -8.94
N ASP A 95 -4.23 -1.91 -8.65
CA ASP A 95 -4.50 -3.27 -8.18
C ASP A 95 -4.15 -3.46 -6.70
N MET A 96 -3.18 -2.70 -6.18
CA MET A 96 -2.76 -2.78 -4.78
C MET A 96 -2.19 -1.44 -4.29
N LEU A 97 -2.52 -1.08 -3.05
CA LEU A 97 -1.95 0.03 -2.29
C LEU A 97 -0.94 -0.55 -1.28
N VAL A 98 0.29 -0.06 -1.31
CA VAL A 98 1.31 -0.40 -0.30
C VAL A 98 1.48 0.80 0.62
N ILE A 99 1.32 0.60 1.93
CA ILE A 99 1.49 1.61 2.96
C ILE A 99 2.63 1.18 3.89
N PHE A 100 3.61 2.06 4.06
CA PHE A 100 4.62 1.98 5.10
C PHE A 100 4.34 3.02 6.18
N SER A 101 4.30 2.56 7.43
CA SER A 101 4.16 3.46 8.58
C SER A 101 5.13 3.11 9.70
N PHE A 102 5.84 4.14 10.17
CA PHE A 102 6.70 4.10 11.36
C PHE A 102 6.03 4.84 12.51
N PHE A 103 5.94 4.19 13.67
CA PHE A 103 5.21 4.65 14.85
C PHE A 103 6.13 4.85 16.05
N ASP A 104 5.74 5.74 16.94
CA ASP A 104 6.30 5.80 18.29
C ASP A 104 5.72 4.70 19.21
N GLN A 105 6.18 4.68 20.46
CA GLN A 105 5.72 3.75 21.49
C GLN A 105 4.21 3.85 21.75
N SER A 106 3.65 5.05 21.62
CA SER A 106 2.22 5.36 21.78
C SER A 106 1.39 5.08 20.52
N LYS A 107 1.99 4.48 19.49
CA LYS A 107 1.38 4.19 18.18
C LYS A 107 0.95 5.44 17.41
N HIS A 108 1.57 6.59 17.67
CA HIS A 108 1.38 7.76 16.81
C HIS A 108 2.23 7.62 15.54
N PRO A 109 1.64 7.82 14.34
CA PRO A 109 2.39 7.74 13.09
C PRO A 109 3.41 8.89 13.01
N LEU A 110 4.67 8.54 12.83
CA LEU A 110 5.78 9.47 12.66
C LEU A 110 6.18 9.61 11.19
N ILE A 111 6.13 8.51 10.45
CA ILE A 111 6.42 8.47 9.02
C ILE A 111 5.31 7.66 8.36
N ASN A 112 4.75 8.22 7.30
CA ASN A 112 3.71 7.61 6.47
C ASN A 112 4.14 7.77 5.02
N ARG A 113 4.29 6.65 4.32
CA ARG A 113 4.60 6.59 2.89
C ARG A 113 3.69 5.58 2.23
N ALA A 114 3.29 5.88 1.01
CA ALA A 114 2.44 4.98 0.25
C ALA A 114 2.81 4.98 -1.23
N PHE A 115 2.45 3.91 -1.92
CA PHE A 115 2.37 3.92 -3.38
C PHE A 115 1.29 2.98 -3.86
N ILE A 116 0.72 3.31 -5.01
CA ILE A 116 -0.26 2.50 -5.71
C ILE A 116 0.47 1.76 -6.84
N VAL A 117 0.20 0.47 -6.97
CA VAL A 117 0.69 -0.34 -8.09
C VAL A 117 -0.47 -0.74 -8.99
N GLN A 118 -0.24 -0.63 -10.30
CA GLN A 118 -1.05 -1.28 -11.32
C GLN A 118 -0.33 -2.55 -11.76
N ALA A 119 -0.93 -3.70 -11.53
CA ALA A 119 -0.40 -5.00 -11.91
C ALA A 119 -0.61 -5.25 -13.41
N LYS A 120 0.34 -5.95 -14.04
CA LYS A 120 0.30 -6.42 -15.42
C LYS A 120 0.97 -7.77 -15.53
N LYS A 121 0.40 -8.73 -16.27
CA LYS A 121 1.06 -10.03 -16.52
C LYS A 121 2.26 -9.92 -17.45
N GLU A 122 2.25 -8.95 -18.35
CA GLU A 122 3.24 -8.80 -19.40
C GLU A 122 3.91 -7.42 -19.34
N PHE A 123 5.07 -7.30 -19.97
CA PHE A 123 5.77 -6.03 -20.18
C PHE A 123 5.11 -5.19 -21.28
N ARG A 124 3.79 -4.99 -21.19
CA ARG A 124 3.01 -4.10 -22.06
C ARG A 124 1.89 -3.42 -21.26
N ILE A 125 1.59 -2.17 -21.60
CA ILE A 125 0.33 -1.54 -21.18
C ILE A 125 -0.64 -1.65 -22.33
N ASP A 126 -1.60 -2.57 -22.19
CA ASP A 126 -2.72 -2.78 -23.09
C ASP A 126 -3.85 -1.77 -22.90
N ASN A 127 -4.01 -1.26 -21.68
CA ASN A 127 -5.06 -0.32 -21.32
C ASN A 127 -4.57 1.13 -21.44
N ARG A 128 -4.94 1.78 -22.55
CA ARG A 128 -4.63 3.20 -22.79
C ARG A 128 -5.15 4.12 -21.69
N CYS A 129 -6.36 3.90 -21.16
CA CYS A 129 -6.92 4.72 -20.08
C CYS A 129 -6.01 4.71 -18.84
N GLN A 130 -5.47 3.54 -18.47
CA GLN A 130 -4.57 3.42 -17.33
C GLN A 130 -3.21 4.08 -17.59
N LYS A 131 -2.64 3.95 -18.80
CA LYS A 131 -1.39 4.65 -19.16
C LYS A 131 -1.57 6.15 -18.99
N GLU A 132 -2.63 6.69 -19.59
CA GLU A 132 -2.92 8.13 -19.55
C GLU A 132 -3.20 8.62 -18.12
N LEU A 133 -3.96 7.87 -17.32
CA LEU A 133 -4.21 8.19 -15.91
C LEU A 133 -2.91 8.34 -15.11
N TYR A 134 -1.95 7.44 -15.33
CA TYR A 134 -0.70 7.40 -14.56
C TYR A 134 0.34 8.39 -15.09
N GLU A 135 0.39 8.64 -16.40
CA GLU A 135 1.47 9.41 -17.02
C GLU A 135 1.10 10.85 -17.37
N ASN A 136 -0.16 11.10 -17.72
CA ASN A 136 -0.58 12.36 -18.33
C ASN A 136 -1.64 13.11 -17.53
N ASP A 137 -2.57 12.42 -16.88
CA ASP A 137 -3.62 13.08 -16.11
C ASP A 137 -3.05 13.66 -14.81
N ASP A 138 -3.36 14.91 -14.47
CA ASP A 138 -3.02 15.54 -13.18
C ASP A 138 -4.14 15.39 -12.14
N GLU A 139 -5.33 15.01 -12.57
CA GLU A 139 -6.51 14.91 -11.74
C GLU A 139 -7.53 13.92 -12.31
N PHE A 140 -8.42 13.46 -11.45
CA PHE A 140 -9.48 12.52 -11.77
C PHE A 140 -10.62 12.62 -10.76
N ASP A 141 -11.78 12.06 -11.09
CA ASP A 141 -12.93 11.99 -10.20
C ASP A 141 -13.07 10.62 -9.56
N PHE A 142 -13.13 10.61 -8.22
CA PHE A 142 -13.50 9.42 -7.47
C PHE A 142 -14.99 9.11 -7.61
N PRO A 143 -15.37 7.83 -7.64
CA PRO A 143 -16.78 7.44 -7.55
C PRO A 143 -17.33 7.78 -6.16
N ARG A 144 -18.65 8.00 -6.08
CA ARG A 144 -19.33 8.49 -4.87
C ARG A 144 -19.04 7.68 -3.61
N ASN A 145 -18.94 6.36 -3.74
CA ASN A 145 -18.67 5.45 -2.62
C ASN A 145 -17.28 5.66 -1.99
N LEU A 146 -16.30 6.24 -2.72
CA LEU A 146 -14.98 6.53 -2.17
C LEU A 146 -14.92 7.87 -1.43
N TYR A 147 -15.53 8.92 -1.96
CA TYR A 147 -15.34 10.27 -1.39
C TYR A 147 -16.43 10.69 -0.40
N ILE A 148 -17.63 10.08 -0.41
CA ILE A 148 -18.75 10.58 0.41
C ILE A 148 -18.48 10.57 1.91
N ASN A 149 -17.71 9.58 2.37
CA ASN A 149 -17.29 9.46 3.77
C ASN A 149 -15.84 9.93 3.99
N SER A 150 -15.24 10.57 2.99
CA SER A 150 -13.87 11.09 3.07
C SER A 150 -13.74 12.07 4.23
N ILE A 151 -12.76 11.83 5.10
CA ILE A 151 -12.38 12.78 6.15
C ILE A 151 -11.64 14.00 5.54
N CYS A 152 -11.04 13.84 4.35
CA CYS A 152 -10.26 14.88 3.68
C CYS A 152 -11.09 15.81 2.79
N CYS A 153 -12.06 15.26 2.04
CA CYS A 153 -12.95 16.05 1.18
C CYS A 153 -14.18 15.23 0.73
N ASN A 154 -15.32 15.46 1.38
CA ASN A 154 -16.59 14.81 1.05
C ASN A 154 -17.50 15.62 0.10
N LEU A 155 -17.15 16.88 -0.18
CA LEU A 155 -17.93 17.79 -1.03
C LEU A 155 -17.59 17.70 -2.52
N SER A 156 -16.54 16.97 -2.90
CA SER A 156 -16.03 16.93 -4.27
C SER A 156 -15.43 15.57 -4.59
N SER A 157 -15.77 15.02 -5.75
CA SER A 157 -15.18 13.81 -6.32
C SER A 157 -13.73 14.02 -6.76
N ARG A 158 -13.37 15.25 -7.13
CA ARG A 158 -12.09 15.57 -7.76
C ARG A 158 -10.92 15.33 -6.82
N ARG A 159 -9.90 14.64 -7.32
CA ARG A 159 -8.60 14.43 -6.68
C ARG A 159 -7.46 14.77 -7.63
N TYR A 160 -6.34 15.15 -7.03
CA TYR A 160 -5.15 15.57 -7.76
C TYR A 160 -4.02 14.58 -7.54
N TRP A 161 -3.49 14.04 -8.63
CA TRP A 161 -2.26 13.28 -8.63
C TRP A 161 -1.07 14.16 -8.19
N PRO A 162 0.06 13.55 -7.79
CA PRO A 162 1.28 14.30 -7.54
C PRO A 162 1.75 15.03 -8.81
N ARG A 163 1.73 16.36 -8.77
CA ARG A 163 2.05 17.24 -9.93
C ARG A 163 3.48 17.08 -10.47
N TYR A 164 4.45 16.74 -9.61
CA TYR A 164 5.84 16.64 -10.02
C TYR A 164 6.21 15.20 -10.37
N TRP A 165 6.96 15.04 -11.46
CA TRP A 165 7.43 13.75 -11.97
C TRP A 165 8.09 12.88 -10.88
N LYS A 166 9.02 13.45 -10.12
CA LYS A 166 9.66 12.84 -8.94
C LYS A 166 8.65 12.22 -7.96
N ASN A 167 7.57 12.94 -7.69
CA ASN A 167 6.56 12.48 -6.73
C ASN A 167 5.65 11.41 -7.36
N ARG A 168 5.35 11.56 -8.65
CA ARG A 168 4.56 10.60 -9.43
C ARG A 168 5.24 9.23 -9.46
N VAL A 169 6.54 9.18 -9.80
CA VAL A 169 7.34 7.93 -9.76
C VAL A 169 7.43 7.33 -8.35
N SER A 170 7.43 8.17 -7.31
CA SER A 170 7.43 7.70 -5.93
C SER A 170 6.09 7.09 -5.51
N GLY A 171 4.97 7.66 -5.98
CA GLY A 171 3.61 7.31 -5.57
C GLY A 171 2.90 6.30 -6.49
N LEU A 172 3.26 6.22 -7.77
CA LEU A 172 2.59 5.39 -8.77
C LEU A 172 3.61 4.51 -9.49
N LYS A 173 3.31 3.21 -9.63
CA LYS A 173 4.21 2.23 -10.27
C LYS A 173 3.43 1.15 -11.00
N TYR A 174 4.09 0.44 -11.91
CA TYR A 174 3.58 -0.81 -12.45
C TYR A 174 4.25 -2.00 -11.78
N LEU A 175 3.47 -3.05 -11.50
CA LEU A 175 3.96 -4.33 -10.98
C LEU A 175 3.80 -5.40 -12.06
N ILE A 176 4.90 -5.79 -12.68
CA ILE A 176 4.92 -6.81 -13.73
C ILE A 176 5.03 -8.18 -13.08
N LEU A 177 4.02 -9.03 -13.30
CA LEU A 177 3.84 -10.36 -12.71
C LEU A 177 4.28 -11.46 -13.69
N ALA A 178 5.51 -11.34 -14.22
CA ALA A 178 6.08 -12.27 -15.20
C ALA A 178 7.04 -13.26 -14.51
N ASN A 179 6.50 -14.25 -13.80
CA ASN A 179 7.19 -15.28 -12.97
C ASN A 179 7.94 -14.75 -11.74
N ARG A 180 8.55 -13.57 -11.84
CA ARG A 180 9.11 -12.83 -10.71
C ARG A 180 8.61 -11.40 -10.76
N PRO A 181 8.06 -10.87 -9.66
CA PRO A 181 7.51 -9.53 -9.67
C PRO A 181 8.59 -8.48 -9.86
N ILE A 182 8.40 -7.63 -10.85
CA ILE A 182 9.28 -6.53 -11.19
C ILE A 182 8.47 -5.24 -11.10
N ILE A 183 9.03 -4.25 -10.43
CA ILE A 183 8.48 -2.90 -10.42
C ILE A 183 9.04 -2.16 -11.62
N ARG A 184 8.16 -1.67 -12.48
CA ARG A 184 8.49 -0.73 -13.54
C ARG A 184 8.07 0.67 -13.11
N PHE A 185 9.01 1.59 -13.19
CA PHE A 185 8.77 2.97 -12.82
C PHE A 185 8.20 3.73 -14.02
N LEU A 186 7.44 4.77 -13.69
CA LEU A 186 7.01 5.72 -14.69
C LEU A 186 8.24 6.56 -15.16
N PRO A 187 8.17 7.18 -16.34
CA PRO A 187 7.18 6.95 -17.38
C PRO A 187 7.55 5.63 -18.05
N TRP A 188 6.56 4.94 -18.57
CA TRP A 188 6.74 3.59 -19.11
C TRP A 188 7.87 3.52 -20.14
N ASP A 189 8.06 4.58 -20.92
CA ASP A 189 8.95 4.61 -22.07
C ASP A 189 10.45 4.73 -21.67
N ILE A 190 10.78 5.11 -20.42
CA ILE A 190 12.18 5.19 -19.94
C ILE A 190 12.73 3.82 -19.51
N SER A 191 11.88 2.79 -19.42
CA SER A 191 12.27 1.40 -19.11
C SER A 191 13.07 1.20 -17.81
N VAL A 192 12.94 2.11 -16.84
CA VAL A 192 13.53 1.92 -15.51
C VAL A 192 12.73 0.88 -14.74
N GLN A 193 13.41 -0.14 -14.24
CA GLN A 193 12.80 -1.23 -13.49
C GLN A 193 13.70 -1.75 -12.38
N ALA A 194 13.09 -2.31 -11.35
CA ALA A 194 13.80 -2.98 -10.27
C ALA A 194 13.00 -4.21 -9.81
N PRO A 195 13.66 -5.27 -9.34
CA PRO A 195 12.97 -6.37 -8.67
C PRO A 195 12.12 -5.86 -7.50
N TRP A 196 10.96 -6.48 -7.26
CA TRP A 196 10.10 -6.15 -6.13
C TRP A 196 10.87 -6.10 -4.80
N SER A 197 11.77 -7.06 -4.57
CA SER A 197 12.58 -7.14 -3.35
C SER A 197 13.45 -5.91 -3.08
N ILE A 198 13.97 -5.27 -4.14
CA ILE A 198 14.76 -4.03 -4.04
C ILE A 198 13.85 -2.86 -3.66
N VAL A 199 12.69 -2.76 -4.30
CA VAL A 199 11.70 -1.72 -3.98
C VAL A 199 11.15 -1.90 -2.57
N PHE A 200 10.98 -3.13 -2.13
CA PHE A 200 10.55 -3.48 -0.78
C PHE A 200 11.60 -3.05 0.26
N LEU A 201 12.88 -3.33 0.03
CA LEU A 201 13.98 -2.80 0.86
C LEU A 201 13.96 -1.26 0.87
N TRP A 202 13.82 -0.62 -0.29
CA TRP A 202 13.71 0.85 -0.36
C TRP A 202 12.49 1.39 0.39
N THR A 203 11.39 0.64 0.46
CA THR A 203 10.23 1.03 1.26
C THR A 203 10.53 0.98 2.75
N LEU A 204 11.21 -0.07 3.24
CA LEU A 204 11.66 -0.17 4.64
C LEU A 204 12.66 0.93 5.01
N LEU A 205 13.55 1.28 4.08
CA LEU A 205 14.48 2.40 4.24
C LEU A 205 13.79 3.77 4.13
N GLY A 206 12.51 3.84 3.79
CA GLY A 206 11.81 5.09 3.57
C GLY A 206 12.31 5.88 2.34
N ASN A 207 12.85 5.20 1.35
CA ASN A 207 13.28 5.77 0.06
C ASN A 207 12.24 5.55 -1.05
N SER A 208 11.36 4.56 -0.91
CA SER A 208 10.22 4.30 -1.81
C SER A 208 8.89 4.72 -1.19
N GLY A 209 7.93 5.08 -2.04
CA GLY A 209 6.61 5.56 -1.62
C GLY A 209 6.58 7.06 -1.37
N LEU A 210 5.52 7.73 -1.84
CA LEU A 210 5.31 9.15 -1.61
C LEU A 210 4.73 9.39 -0.22
N ARG A 211 5.28 10.39 0.48
CA ARG A 211 4.83 10.78 1.81
C ARG A 211 3.38 11.27 1.76
N PHE A 212 2.56 10.81 2.71
CA PHE A 212 1.24 11.37 2.99
C PHE A 212 1.17 11.84 4.44
N SER A 213 0.12 12.59 4.79
CA SER A 213 -0.02 13.14 6.14
C SER A 213 -0.16 12.05 7.20
N ARG A 214 0.31 12.37 8.42
CA ARG A 214 0.18 11.52 9.61
C ARG A 214 -1.27 11.39 10.08
N TYR A 215 -2.03 12.46 9.87
CA TYR A 215 -3.44 12.57 10.21
C TYR A 215 -4.20 13.15 9.01
N PRO A 216 -5.47 12.76 8.81
CA PRO A 216 -6.30 13.34 7.76
C PRO A 216 -6.51 14.84 8.04
N TYR A 217 -6.56 15.62 6.96
CA TYR A 217 -6.83 17.06 6.98
C TYR A 217 -7.52 17.44 5.67
N THR A 218 -8.20 18.59 5.65
CA THR A 218 -8.93 19.03 4.47
C THR A 218 -7.99 19.29 3.30
N CYS A 219 -8.07 18.45 2.27
CA CYS A 219 -7.28 18.56 1.05
C CYS A 219 -7.86 17.69 -0.07
N LYS A 220 -7.32 17.81 -1.29
CA LYS A 220 -7.72 17.01 -2.47
C LYS A 220 -6.53 16.30 -3.15
N ASN A 221 -5.34 16.36 -2.56
CA ASN A 221 -4.10 15.88 -3.17
C ASN A 221 -3.80 14.41 -2.80
N TRP A 222 -2.55 13.96 -3.01
CA TRP A 222 -2.07 12.63 -2.61
C TRP A 222 -2.50 12.17 -1.22
N SER A 223 -2.45 13.04 -0.20
CA SER A 223 -2.89 12.66 1.15
C SER A 223 -4.38 12.32 1.19
N ALA A 224 -5.22 13.11 0.50
CA ALA A 224 -6.65 12.81 0.40
C ALA A 224 -6.90 11.48 -0.33
N ILE A 225 -6.19 11.22 -1.43
CA ILE A 225 -6.30 9.96 -2.18
C ILE A 225 -6.03 8.76 -1.25
N ILE A 226 -4.93 8.80 -0.50
CA ILE A 226 -4.58 7.71 0.42
C ILE A 226 -5.58 7.59 1.57
N TRP A 227 -5.96 8.72 2.19
CA TRP A 227 -6.91 8.70 3.30
C TRP A 227 -8.31 8.25 2.87
N ASP A 228 -8.74 8.52 1.65
CA ASP A 228 -10.02 8.05 1.12
C ASP A 228 -10.03 6.53 0.98
N LEU A 229 -8.97 5.96 0.38
CA LEU A 229 -8.81 4.50 0.24
C LEU A 229 -8.72 3.82 1.61
N VAL A 230 -7.98 4.40 2.55
CA VAL A 230 -7.88 3.93 3.94
C VAL A 230 -9.24 4.05 4.66
N THR A 231 -9.99 5.13 4.44
CA THR A 231 -11.27 5.38 5.12
C THR A 231 -12.32 4.35 4.71
N VAL A 232 -12.43 4.04 3.42
CA VAL A 232 -13.40 3.01 2.99
C VAL A 232 -13.03 1.65 3.58
N THR A 233 -11.74 1.32 3.58
CA THR A 233 -11.23 0.09 4.19
C THR A 233 -11.47 0.05 5.71
N GLY A 234 -11.23 1.16 6.41
CA GLY A 234 -11.46 1.26 7.86
C GLY A 234 -12.93 1.18 8.23
N LEU A 235 -13.81 1.86 7.49
CA LEU A 235 -15.26 1.80 7.70
C LEU A 235 -15.81 0.39 7.53
N ALA A 236 -15.35 -0.31 6.52
CA ALA A 236 -15.67 -1.71 6.28
C ALA A 236 -15.28 -2.60 7.47
N LEU A 237 -14.06 -2.42 7.99
CA LEU A 237 -13.55 -3.16 9.14
C LEU A 237 -14.22 -2.77 10.48
N ALA A 238 -14.73 -1.55 10.59
CA ALA A 238 -15.40 -1.04 11.78
C ALA A 238 -16.89 -1.43 11.87
N ARG A 239 -17.48 -2.03 10.83
CA ARG A 239 -18.89 -2.47 10.85
C ARG A 239 -19.10 -3.50 11.96
N GLY A 240 -19.73 -3.06 13.05
CA GLY A 240 -20.00 -3.87 14.25
C GLY A 240 -19.29 -3.40 15.52
N GLN A 241 -18.34 -2.47 15.45
CA GLN A 241 -17.70 -1.86 16.62
C GLN A 241 -18.39 -0.55 17.01
N LYS A 242 -18.58 -0.30 18.33
CA LYS A 242 -19.34 0.85 18.84
C LYS A 242 -18.70 2.18 18.39
N ARG A 243 -19.49 3.00 17.68
CA ARG A 243 -19.13 4.36 17.25
C ARG A 243 -18.83 5.24 18.45
N GLY A 244 -17.61 5.74 18.56
CA GLY A 244 -17.23 6.61 19.67
C GLY A 244 -15.77 7.04 19.68
N SER A 245 -15.28 7.68 18.61
CA SER A 245 -14.16 8.65 18.65
C SER A 245 -13.95 9.22 17.25
N ARG A 246 -13.25 10.36 17.14
CA ARG A 246 -12.78 10.89 15.84
C ARG A 246 -11.80 9.88 15.24
N ILE A 247 -12.27 9.04 14.32
CA ILE A 247 -11.59 7.82 13.92
C ILE A 247 -10.36 8.13 13.06
N ASN A 248 -9.17 7.79 13.56
CA ASN A 248 -7.98 7.61 12.73
C ASN A 248 -8.00 6.18 12.18
N TYR A 249 -8.63 5.97 11.01
CA TYR A 249 -8.84 4.65 10.43
C TYR A 249 -7.54 3.88 10.19
N LEU A 250 -6.42 4.57 9.93
CA LEU A 250 -5.13 3.90 9.79
C LEU A 250 -4.68 3.27 11.12
N VAL A 251 -4.81 4.01 12.23
CA VAL A 251 -4.49 3.49 13.56
C VAL A 251 -5.44 2.37 13.96
N GLU A 252 -6.72 2.46 13.59
CA GLU A 252 -7.68 1.38 13.81
C GLU A 252 -7.31 0.11 13.06
N ILE A 253 -7.06 0.20 11.75
CA ILE A 253 -6.59 -0.91 10.91
C ILE A 253 -5.36 -1.56 11.54
N ILE A 254 -4.41 -0.76 12.00
CA ILE A 254 -3.16 -1.23 12.60
C ILE A 254 -3.37 -1.86 13.97
N ASN A 255 -4.29 -1.34 14.77
CA ASN A 255 -4.65 -1.91 16.06
C ASN A 255 -5.39 -3.24 15.94
N GLN A 256 -6.10 -3.48 14.83
CA GLN A 256 -6.71 -4.78 14.55
C GLN A 256 -5.67 -5.87 14.27
N PHE A 257 -4.46 -5.49 13.84
CA PHE A 257 -3.41 -6.42 13.49
C PHE A 257 -2.51 -6.78 14.68
N ASN A 258 -2.88 -7.85 15.38
CA ASN A 258 -2.10 -8.45 16.47
C ASN A 258 -1.09 -9.49 15.95
N ALA A 259 -0.32 -10.07 16.86
CA ALA A 259 0.97 -10.71 16.61
C ALA A 259 0.99 -11.86 15.57
N PHE A 260 2.21 -12.13 15.13
CA PHE A 260 2.77 -12.96 14.05
C PHE A 260 2.21 -14.36 13.80
N ASP A 261 1.30 -14.86 14.63
CA ASP A 261 1.15 -16.30 14.78
C ASP A 261 -0.11 -16.84 14.08
N ASN A 262 -1.07 -15.98 13.74
CA ASN A 262 -2.31 -16.39 13.09
C ASN A 262 -2.65 -15.52 11.89
N LEU A 263 -2.77 -16.14 10.71
CA LEU A 263 -3.18 -15.49 9.46
C LEU A 263 -4.43 -14.62 9.62
N ARG A 264 -5.39 -15.07 10.42
CA ARG A 264 -6.63 -14.33 10.69
C ARG A 264 -6.41 -13.07 11.52
N ASP A 265 -5.24 -12.87 12.11
CA ASP A 265 -4.94 -11.71 12.94
C ASP A 265 -4.19 -10.62 12.17
N TYR A 266 -3.70 -10.89 10.95
CA TYR A 266 -3.04 -9.91 10.08
C TYR A 266 -3.59 -9.83 8.65
N THR A 267 -4.67 -10.57 8.34
CA THR A 267 -5.35 -10.50 7.04
C THR A 267 -6.84 -10.27 7.21
N ARG A 268 -7.45 -9.52 6.28
CA ARG A 268 -8.89 -9.26 6.22
C ARG A 268 -9.38 -9.39 4.79
N ILE A 269 -10.56 -9.97 4.62
CA ILE A 269 -11.28 -10.01 3.34
C ILE A 269 -12.54 -9.18 3.52
N LEU A 270 -12.72 -8.18 2.67
CA LEU A 270 -13.90 -7.32 2.67
C LEU A 270 -14.82 -7.70 1.50
N ASP A 271 -16.12 -7.77 1.80
CA ASP A 271 -17.14 -8.25 0.87
C ASP A 271 -17.43 -7.27 -0.28
N ARG A 272 -18.05 -7.83 -1.32
CA ARG A 272 -18.15 -7.32 -2.70
C ARG A 272 -18.72 -5.91 -2.92
N ASN A 273 -19.16 -5.16 -1.92
CA ASN A 273 -19.82 -3.85 -2.12
C ASN A 273 -19.05 -2.66 -1.55
N GLU A 274 -17.87 -2.89 -0.98
CA GLU A 274 -17.09 -1.87 -0.28
C GLU A 274 -15.96 -1.40 -1.21
N GLY A 275 -16.30 -0.63 -2.25
CA GLY A 275 -15.32 -0.22 -3.25
C GLY A 275 -14.07 0.37 -2.61
N GLY A 276 -12.91 -0.23 -2.89
CA GLY A 276 -11.67 0.06 -2.20
C GLY A 276 -10.52 -0.71 -2.84
N LEU A 277 -9.29 -0.36 -2.52
CA LEU A 277 -8.12 -0.96 -3.15
C LEU A 277 -7.49 -1.98 -2.19
N PRO A 278 -7.13 -3.20 -2.63
CA PRO A 278 -6.38 -4.12 -1.79
C PRO A 278 -5.14 -3.45 -1.18
N ILE A 279 -4.93 -3.62 0.12
CA ILE A 279 -3.89 -2.92 0.88
C ILE A 279 -2.87 -3.93 1.41
N MET A 280 -1.59 -3.64 1.18
CA MET A 280 -0.45 -4.19 1.92
C MET A 280 0.05 -3.16 2.93
N LEU A 281 0.18 -3.55 4.19
CA LEU A 281 0.67 -2.72 5.28
C LEU A 281 2.03 -3.23 5.76
N ILE A 282 2.98 -2.30 5.86
CA ILE A 282 4.29 -2.51 6.47
C ILE A 282 4.35 -1.58 7.68
N MET A 283 4.32 -2.17 8.88
CA MET A 283 4.16 -1.44 10.14
C MET A 283 5.43 -1.61 10.97
N VAL A 284 6.00 -0.51 11.44
CA VAL A 284 7.18 -0.51 12.32
C VAL A 284 6.88 0.33 13.54
N GLN A 285 6.90 -0.26 14.73
CA GLN A 285 6.70 0.43 16.00
C GLN A 285 8.03 0.52 16.74
N ASP A 286 8.45 1.73 17.09
CA ASP A 286 9.48 1.95 18.11
C ASP A 286 8.88 1.69 19.50
N LYS A 287 9.49 0.79 20.27
CA LYS A 287 9.04 0.45 21.63
C LYS A 287 9.80 1.21 22.71
N SER A 288 10.86 1.92 22.34
CA SER A 288 11.66 2.73 23.25
C SER A 288 10.96 4.03 23.64
#